data_AF-A0A9D2FA87-F1
#
_entry.id   AF-A0A9D2FA87-F1
#
_cell.length_a   1.000
_cell.length_b   1.000
_cell.length_c   1.000
_cell.angle_alpha   90.00
_cell.angle_beta   90.00
_cell.angle_gamma   90.00
#
_symmetry.space_group_name_H-M   'P 1'
#
loop_
_entity.id
_entity.type
_entity.pdbx_description
1 polymer ?
#
loop_
_entity_poly.entity_id
_entity_poly.type
_entity_poly.pdbx_seq_one_letter_code
_entity_poly.pdbx_strand_id
1 'polypeptide(L)' 'MQKDKFSRLDEIAAPNSYTATSTEEDIGYLTYFRQVCKRYNISFSTADPDEREFVIRMAEKGYYPKRA' A
#
# COMPACT_ATOMS: atom_id res chain seq x y z
N MET A 1 -27.90 -18.47 -25.62
CA MET A 1 -28.03 -18.96 -24.22
C MET A 1 -26.67 -19.50 -23.81
N GLN A 2 -25.86 -18.74 -23.08
CA GLN A 2 -24.58 -19.19 -22.51
C GLN A 2 -24.45 -18.52 -21.14
N LYS A 3 -24.90 -19.20 -20.08
CA LYS A 3 -24.99 -18.66 -18.70
C LYS A 3 -24.24 -19.57 -17.73
N ASP A 4 -23.10 -20.12 -18.14
CA ASP A 4 -22.46 -21.22 -17.40
C ASP A 4 -20.97 -20.96 -17.12
N LYS A 5 -20.59 -19.70 -16.86
CA LYS A 5 -19.21 -19.35 -16.46
C LYS A 5 -19.10 -18.35 -15.30
N PHE A 6 -20.16 -18.13 -14.52
CA PHE A 6 -20.13 -17.22 -13.36
C PHE A 6 -20.12 -17.94 -11.99
N SER A 7 -20.06 -19.27 -11.95
CA SER A 7 -20.28 -20.03 -10.71
C SER A 7 -19.03 -20.37 -9.92
N ARG A 8 -17.93 -19.60 -10.01
CA ARG A 8 -16.70 -19.96 -9.27
C ARG A 8 -15.81 -18.81 -8.79
N LEU A 9 -16.31 -17.58 -8.80
CA LEU A 9 -15.60 -16.44 -8.18
C LEU A 9 -16.01 -16.20 -6.72
N ASP A 10 -17.08 -16.87 -6.24
CA ASP A 10 -17.62 -16.69 -4.88
C ASP A 10 -16.89 -17.54 -3.81
N GLU A 11 -15.96 -18.42 -4.21
CA GLU A 11 -15.23 -19.32 -3.31
C GLU A 11 -13.82 -18.84 -2.94
N ILE A 12 -13.39 -17.67 -3.45
CA ILE A 12 -12.11 -17.03 -3.07
C ILE A 12 -12.34 -15.88 -2.07
N ALA A 13 -13.52 -15.82 -1.45
CA ALA A 13 -13.73 -15.14 -0.18
C ALA A 13 -13.07 -15.95 0.95
N ALA A 14 -11.78 -16.28 0.79
CA ALA A 14 -10.96 -16.75 1.88
C ALA A 14 -10.94 -15.61 2.92
N PRO A 15 -11.39 -15.83 4.17
CA PRO A 15 -11.43 -14.79 5.21
C PRO A 15 -10.03 -14.41 5.73
N ASN A 16 -8.98 -14.57 4.91
CA ASN A 16 -7.59 -14.46 5.32
C ASN A 16 -6.70 -13.72 4.31
N SER A 17 -7.28 -12.93 3.41
CA SER A 17 -6.51 -12.05 2.52
C SER A 17 -6.53 -10.60 2.97
N TYR A 18 -5.37 -10.20 3.50
CA TYR A 18 -4.72 -8.94 3.15
C TYR A 18 -5.16 -7.66 3.88
N THR A 19 -5.38 -7.73 5.17
CA THR A 19 -5.00 -6.61 6.05
C THR A 19 -4.26 -7.21 7.22
N ALA A 20 -2.94 -7.19 7.17
CA ALA A 20 -2.13 -7.34 8.37
C ALA A 20 -2.78 -6.45 9.42
N THR A 21 -3.12 -7.02 10.57
CA THR A 21 -3.46 -6.30 11.79
C THR A 21 -2.70 -4.97 11.78
N SER A 22 -3.38 -3.84 11.72
CA SER A 22 -2.76 -2.52 11.79
C SER A 22 -2.10 -2.41 13.16
N THR A 23 -0.92 -3.00 13.30
CA THR A 23 -0.01 -2.81 14.40
C THR A 23 0.24 -1.32 14.47
N GLU A 24 0.41 -0.76 15.66
CA GLU A 24 0.64 0.68 15.84
C GLU A 24 1.81 1.20 14.98
N GLU A 25 2.75 0.30 14.65
CA GLU A 25 3.84 0.52 13.70
C GLU A 25 3.38 0.80 12.25
N ASP A 26 2.32 0.16 11.78
CA ASP A 26 1.72 0.39 10.45
C ASP A 26 1.06 1.78 10.38
N ILE A 27 0.38 2.17 11.45
CA ILE A 27 -0.24 3.51 11.57
C ILE A 27 0.84 4.60 11.58
N GLY A 28 1.94 4.37 12.29
CA GLY A 28 3.11 5.25 12.32
C GLY A 28 3.74 5.41 10.94
N TYR A 29 3.94 4.29 10.24
CA TYR A 29 4.50 4.28 8.88
C TYR A 29 3.57 4.99 7.88
N LEU A 30 2.27 4.71 7.88
CA LEU A 30 1.31 5.37 6.99
C LEU A 30 1.23 6.87 7.22
N THR A 31 1.33 7.31 8.48
CA THR A 31 1.39 8.73 8.84
C THR A 31 2.66 9.38 8.27
N TYR A 32 3.81 8.73 8.44
CA TYR A 32 5.07 9.19 7.89
C TYR A 32 5.05 9.22 6.35
N PHE A 33 4.57 8.16 5.73
CA PHE A 33 4.41 8.03 4.29
C PHE A 33 3.57 9.18 3.71
N ARG A 34 2.44 9.50 4.35
CA ARG A 34 1.60 10.64 3.92
C ARG A 34 2.31 11.98 4.06
N GLN A 35 3.20 12.16 5.05
CA GLN A 35 4.03 13.36 5.16
C GLN A 35 5.06 13.42 4.02
N VAL A 36 5.66 12.29 3.65
CA VAL A 36 6.59 12.21 2.51
C VAL A 36 5.87 12.55 1.20
N CYS A 37 4.67 12.00 0.95
CA CYS A 37 3.83 12.38 -0.19
C CYS A 37 3.63 13.91 -0.26
N LYS A 38 3.24 14.52 0.88
CA LYS A 38 3.02 15.98 0.96
C LYS A 38 4.30 16.79 0.75
N ARG A 39 5.43 16.32 1.29
CA ARG A 39 6.74 16.99 1.18
C ARG A 39 7.20 17.10 -0.26
N TYR A 40 6.91 16.09 -1.08
CA TYR A 40 7.25 16.06 -2.50
C TYR A 40 6.09 16.46 -3.41
N ASN A 41 4.93 16.82 -2.85
CA ASN A 41 3.70 17.16 -3.58
C ASN A 41 3.27 16.06 -4.57
N ILE A 42 3.46 14.80 -4.17
CA ILE A 42 3.13 13.62 -4.97
C ILE A 42 1.83 13.03 -4.46
N SER A 43 0.83 12.95 -5.34
CA SER A 43 -0.45 12.32 -5.06
C SER A 43 -0.37 10.85 -5.44
N PHE A 44 -0.18 9.95 -4.46
CA PHE A 44 0.01 8.51 -4.71
C PHE A 44 -1.11 7.88 -5.59
N SER A 45 -2.34 8.39 -5.50
CA SER A 45 -3.48 7.92 -6.32
C SER A 45 -3.35 8.22 -7.81
N THR A 46 -2.70 9.33 -8.17
CA THR A 46 -2.53 9.80 -9.57
C THR A 46 -1.08 9.70 -10.04
N ALA A 47 -0.16 9.39 -9.13
CA ALA A 47 1.26 9.32 -9.37
C ALA A 47 1.61 8.19 -10.34
N ASP A 48 2.62 8.44 -11.17
CA ASP A 48 3.21 7.44 -12.05
C ASP A 48 4.00 6.39 -11.25
N PRO A 49 4.30 5.21 -11.83
CA PRO A 49 5.04 4.15 -11.14
C PRO A 49 6.36 4.63 -10.53
N ASP A 50 7.11 5.45 -11.24
CA ASP A 50 8.37 6.03 -10.77
C ASP A 50 8.19 6.96 -9.55
N GLU A 51 7.14 7.79 -9.56
CA GLU A 51 6.83 8.69 -8.45
C GLU A 51 6.39 7.91 -7.20
N ARG A 52 5.61 6.84 -7.40
CA ARG A 52 5.21 5.94 -6.31
C ARG A 52 6.42 5.26 -5.68
N GLU A 53 7.30 4.70 -6.51
CA GLU A 53 8.53 4.06 -6.05
C GLU A 53 9.46 5.06 -5.35
N PHE A 54 9.55 6.29 -5.84
CA PHE A 54 10.31 7.36 -5.21
C PHE A 54 9.79 7.64 -3.79
N VAL A 55 8.48 7.84 -3.62
CA VAL A 55 7.89 8.12 -2.31
C VAL A 55 8.05 6.95 -1.35
N ILE A 56 7.89 5.71 -1.83
CA ILE A 56 8.13 4.49 -1.04
C ILE A 56 9.59 4.45 -0.56
N ARG A 57 10.56 4.60 -1.47
CA ARG A 57 11.99 4.62 -1.09
C ARG A 57 12.33 5.73 -0.11
N MET A 58 11.72 6.90 -0.24
CA MET A 58 11.93 8.02 0.67
C MET A 58 11.29 7.80 2.04
N ALA A 59 10.12 7.18 2.08
CA ALA A 59 9.48 6.77 3.32
C ALA A 59 10.30 5.70 4.05
N GLU A 60 10.75 4.66 3.35
CA GLU A 60 11.58 3.60 3.93
C GLU A 60 12.93 4.12 4.45
N LYS A 61 13.62 4.97 3.67
CA LYS A 61 14.90 5.58 4.05
C LYS A 61 14.78 6.49 5.27
N GLY A 62 13.64 7.15 5.43
CA GLY A 62 13.40 8.10 6.50
C GLY A 62 12.78 7.50 7.77
N TYR A 63 12.00 6.43 7.64
CA TYR A 63 11.31 5.77 8.75
C TYR A 63 12.18 4.70 9.42
N TYR A 64 12.89 3.89 8.63
CA TYR A 64 13.84 2.92 9.17
C TYR A 64 15.24 3.55 9.16
N PRO A 65 15.77 4.03 10.31
CA PRO A 65 17.15 4.45 10.35
C PRO A 65 18.01 3.26 9.93
N LYS A 66 18.89 3.45 8.96
CA LYS A 66 19.88 2.44 8.58
C LYS A 66 20.56 1.98 9.87
N ARG A 67 20.30 0.75 10.29
CA ARG A 67 21.03 0.12 11.39
C ARG A 67 22.48 0.05 10.91
N ALA A 68 23.33 0.91 11.47
CA ALA A 68 24.76 0.90 11.26
C ALA A 68 25.39 -0.30 11.97
#